data_AF-A0A660TGU4-F1
#
_entry.id   AF-A0A660TGU4-F1
#
_cell.length_a   1.000
_cell.length_b   1.000
_cell.length_c   1.000
_cell.angle_alpha   90.00
_cell.angle_beta   90.00
_cell.angle_gamma   90.00
#
_symmetry.space_group_name_H-M   'P 1'
#
loop_
_entity.id
_entity.type
_entity.pdbx_description
1 polymer ?
#
loop_
_entity_poly.entity_id
_entity_poly.type
_entity_poly.pdbx_seq_one_letter_code
_entity_poly.pdbx_strand_id
1 'polypeptide(L)'
;MKKYTFIFFFLIIIFSLSAQVATDFEAQLDFDLSLKDIVIMVDSGKSNEIDMNQYIILDGIVSAREVLAADEESFLGMFEISYGEWEGLESVVMYKCFIQVQGLEFASMIPVRRSRKPNPAEISLNTHILVLGRYLGYTEDEDGKKIPVIEGYKVRKIN
;
A
#
# COMPACT_ATOMS: atom_id res chain seq x y z
N MET A 1 -50.61 -15.51 -6.54
CA MET A 1 -49.97 -14.28 -7.07
C MET A 1 -49.33 -13.35 -6.04
N LYS A 2 -49.64 -13.43 -4.73
CA LYS A 2 -49.05 -12.54 -3.69
C LYS A 2 -47.65 -12.92 -3.15
N LYS A 3 -47.13 -14.12 -3.44
CA LYS A 3 -45.84 -14.59 -2.91
C LYS A 3 -44.61 -14.01 -3.63
N TYR A 4 -44.75 -13.65 -4.90
CA TYR A 4 -43.64 -13.09 -5.69
C TYR A 4 -43.42 -11.59 -5.45
N THR A 5 -44.45 -10.86 -5.01
CA THR A 5 -44.37 -9.42 -4.72
C THR A 5 -43.52 -9.14 -3.49
N PHE A 6 -43.53 -10.04 -2.49
CA PHE A 6 -42.72 -9.91 -1.28
C PHE A 6 -41.23 -10.21 -1.54
N ILE A 7 -40.93 -11.18 -2.42
CA ILE A 7 -39.56 -11.50 -2.85
C ILE A 7 -38.95 -10.33 -3.62
N PHE A 8 -39.73 -9.68 -4.49
CA PHE A 8 -39.24 -8.54 -5.26
C PHE A 8 -38.91 -7.32 -4.37
N PHE A 9 -39.71 -7.06 -3.34
CA PHE A 9 -39.46 -5.97 -2.40
C PHE A 9 -38.24 -6.23 -1.50
N PHE A 10 -38.04 -7.49 -1.07
CA PHE A 10 -36.86 -7.89 -0.30
C PHE A 10 -35.57 -7.79 -1.13
N LEU A 11 -35.64 -8.11 -2.43
CA LEU A 11 -34.51 -7.96 -3.34
C LEU A 11 -34.06 -6.49 -3.46
N ILE A 12 -35.00 -5.56 -3.60
CA ILE A 12 -34.71 -4.12 -3.72
C ILE A 12 -33.99 -3.58 -2.47
N ILE A 13 -34.38 -4.03 -1.27
CA ILE A 13 -33.74 -3.59 -0.02
C ILE A 13 -32.28 -4.08 0.08
N ILE A 14 -32.00 -5.32 -0.36
CA ILE A 14 -30.64 -5.85 -0.38
C ILE A 14 -29.75 -5.09 -1.37
N PHE A 15 -30.28 -4.72 -2.54
CA PHE A 15 -29.53 -3.94 -3.53
C PHE A 15 -29.20 -2.53 -3.05
N SER A 16 -30.12 -1.85 -2.34
CA SER A 16 -29.84 -0.51 -1.80
C SER A 16 -28.77 -0.52 -0.71
N LEU A 17 -28.73 -1.56 0.13
CA LEU A 17 -27.71 -1.69 1.17
C LEU A 17 -26.31 -1.93 0.58
N SER A 18 -26.21 -2.68 -0.51
CA SER A 18 -24.93 -2.91 -1.22
C SER A 18 -24.38 -1.65 -1.88
N ALA A 19 -25.23 -0.75 -2.37
CA ALA A 19 -24.80 0.48 -3.01
C ALA A 19 -24.19 1.47 -2.00
N GLN A 20 -24.80 1.58 -0.81
CA GLN A 20 -24.33 2.50 0.22
C GLN A 20 -22.94 2.11 0.76
N VAL A 21 -22.69 0.82 0.98
CA VAL A 21 -21.38 0.31 1.43
C VAL A 21 -20.27 0.57 0.40
N ALA A 22 -20.57 0.47 -0.91
CA ALA A 22 -19.59 0.79 -1.95
C ALA A 22 -19.21 2.27 -1.96
N THR A 23 -20.19 3.15 -1.71
CA THR A 23 -19.99 4.61 -1.75
C THR A 23 -19.09 5.08 -0.59
N ASP A 24 -19.25 4.48 0.59
CA ASP A 24 -18.45 4.84 1.78
C ASP A 24 -16.98 4.40 1.66
N PHE A 25 -16.69 3.30 0.96
CA PHE A 25 -15.32 2.85 0.72
C PHE A 25 -14.62 3.65 -0.39
N GLU A 26 -15.31 3.94 -1.50
CA GLU A 26 -14.76 4.79 -2.57
C GLU A 26 -14.48 6.22 -2.07
N ALA A 27 -15.28 6.75 -1.14
CA ALA A 27 -15.01 8.03 -0.49
C ALA A 27 -13.74 8.03 0.39
N GLN A 28 -13.23 6.85 0.76
CA GLN A 28 -12.04 6.68 1.60
C GLN A 28 -10.78 6.30 0.82
N LEU A 29 -10.87 6.13 -0.50
CA LEU A 29 -9.75 5.69 -1.33
C LEU A 29 -9.35 6.79 -2.32
N ASP A 30 -8.14 7.31 -2.15
CA ASP A 30 -7.52 8.27 -3.05
C ASP A 30 -6.72 7.53 -4.13
N PHE A 31 -7.16 7.70 -5.37
CA PHE A 31 -6.52 7.14 -6.57
C PHE A 31 -5.63 8.16 -7.30
N ASP A 32 -5.69 9.43 -6.91
CA ASP A 32 -4.97 10.52 -7.57
C ASP A 32 -3.56 10.68 -6.98
N LEU A 33 -3.34 10.30 -5.72
CA LEU A 33 -2.03 10.34 -5.07
C LEU A 33 -1.08 9.24 -5.55
N SER A 34 -0.05 9.64 -6.29
CA SER A 34 1.06 8.75 -6.67
C SER A 34 2.22 8.79 -5.66
N LEU A 35 3.15 7.83 -5.78
CA LEU A 35 4.39 7.82 -5.00
C LEU A 35 5.20 9.11 -5.20
N LYS A 36 5.25 9.61 -6.43
CA LYS A 36 5.92 10.87 -6.76
C LYS A 36 5.31 12.04 -6.00
N ASP A 37 3.98 12.15 -6.00
CA ASP A 37 3.28 13.26 -5.35
C ASP A 37 3.56 13.26 -3.84
N ILE A 38 3.52 12.09 -3.22
CA ILE A 38 3.82 11.92 -1.79
C ILE A 38 5.26 12.33 -1.48
N VAL A 39 6.25 11.88 -2.27
CA VAL A 39 7.65 12.28 -2.08
C VAL A 39 7.82 13.79 -2.24
N ILE A 40 7.24 14.39 -3.28
CA ILE A 40 7.32 15.84 -3.51
C ILE A 40 6.66 16.63 -2.37
N MET A 41 5.50 16.19 -1.87
CA MET A 41 4.82 16.85 -0.76
C MET A 41 5.65 16.76 0.53
N VAL A 42 6.28 15.62 0.80
CA VAL A 42 7.17 15.45 1.95
C VAL A 42 8.42 16.33 1.84
N ASP A 43 9.08 16.33 0.69
CA ASP A 43 10.30 17.11 0.44
C ASP A 43 10.02 18.62 0.48
N SER A 44 8.85 19.06 0.00
CA SER A 44 8.43 20.46 0.02
C SER A 44 7.84 20.95 1.35
N GLY A 45 7.80 20.09 2.38
CA GLY A 45 7.27 20.44 3.70
C GLY A 45 5.74 20.54 3.77
N LYS A 46 5.04 19.95 2.80
CA LYS A 46 3.57 19.89 2.68
C LYS A 46 3.00 18.53 3.09
N SER A 47 3.74 17.75 3.87
CA SER A 47 3.29 16.42 4.32
C SER A 47 2.01 16.44 5.16
N ASN A 48 1.66 17.59 5.74
CA ASN A 48 0.42 17.82 6.47
C ASN A 48 -0.81 18.00 5.56
N GLU A 49 -0.62 18.17 4.24
CA GLU A 49 -1.71 18.21 3.25
C GLU A 49 -2.15 16.80 2.84
N ILE A 50 -1.38 15.77 3.19
CA ILE A 50 -1.71 14.36 2.92
C ILE A 50 -2.72 13.88 3.96
N ASP A 51 -3.92 13.47 3.51
CA ASP A 51 -4.93 12.95 4.43
C ASP A 51 -4.52 11.58 4.97
N MET A 52 -4.14 11.54 6.25
CA MET A 52 -3.78 10.32 6.94
C MET A 52 -4.96 9.36 7.08
N ASN A 53 -6.20 9.80 6.87
CA ASN A 53 -7.44 9.00 6.95
C ASN A 53 -7.87 8.32 5.66
N GLN A 54 -7.29 8.73 4.54
CA GLN A 54 -7.57 8.11 3.26
C GLN A 54 -6.61 6.96 2.98
N TYR A 55 -7.17 5.88 2.45
CA TYR A 55 -6.40 4.84 1.81
C TYR A 55 -5.85 5.36 0.49
N ILE A 56 -4.64 4.92 0.15
CA ILE A 56 -3.97 5.20 -1.11
C ILE A 56 -3.57 3.87 -1.76
N ILE A 57 -3.50 3.86 -3.08
CA ILE A 57 -2.93 2.75 -3.84
C ILE A 57 -1.61 3.21 -4.45
N LEU A 58 -0.54 2.51 -4.10
CA LEU A 58 0.78 2.76 -4.64
C LEU A 58 1.33 1.52 -5.32
N ASP A 59 2.11 1.71 -6.35
CA ASP A 59 2.92 0.66 -6.93
C ASP A 59 4.40 1.07 -7.00
N GLY A 60 5.27 0.07 -7.02
CA GLY A 60 6.70 0.30 -7.10
C GLY A 60 7.52 -0.98 -7.09
N ILE A 61 8.79 -0.84 -7.42
CA ILE A 61 9.76 -1.93 -7.42
C ILE A 61 10.39 -2.05 -6.04
N VAL A 62 10.31 -3.25 -5.45
CA VAL A 62 10.94 -3.55 -4.16
C VAL A 62 12.46 -3.51 -4.28
N SER A 63 13.08 -2.49 -3.69
CA SER A 63 14.54 -2.31 -3.65
C SER A 63 15.17 -2.91 -2.39
N ALA A 64 14.43 -2.94 -1.28
CA ALA A 64 14.85 -3.58 -0.04
C ALA A 64 13.65 -4.19 0.71
N ARG A 65 13.94 -5.13 1.61
CA ARG A 65 12.96 -5.70 2.54
C ARG A 65 13.64 -6.09 3.84
N GLU A 66 12.96 -5.84 4.95
CA GLU A 66 13.49 -6.09 6.28
C GLU A 66 12.39 -6.63 7.21
N VAL A 67 12.78 -7.53 8.11
CA VAL A 67 11.94 -7.96 9.23
C VAL A 67 12.41 -7.18 10.45
N LEU A 68 11.55 -6.29 10.96
CA LEU A 68 11.85 -5.45 12.12
C LEU A 68 11.55 -6.19 13.42
N ALA A 69 10.46 -6.95 13.44
CA ALA A 69 10.12 -7.86 14.54
C ALA A 69 9.38 -9.09 14.01
N ALA A 70 9.75 -10.27 14.52
CA ALA A 70 9.05 -11.51 14.22
C ALA A 70 9.00 -12.38 15.48
N ASP A 71 7.82 -12.44 16.09
CA ASP A 71 7.49 -13.38 17.15
C ASP A 71 6.29 -14.24 16.74
N GLU A 72 5.83 -15.13 17.62
CA GLU A 72 4.75 -16.08 17.30
C GLU A 72 3.36 -15.42 17.18
N GLU A 73 3.19 -14.22 17.75
CA GLU A 73 1.91 -13.51 17.85
C GLU A 73 1.88 -12.23 17.00
N SER A 74 3.05 -11.72 16.63
CA SER A 74 3.23 -10.44 15.96
C SER A 74 4.34 -10.49 14.91
N PHE A 75 4.08 -9.84 13.79
CA PHE A 75 5.05 -9.66 12.71
C PHE A 75 5.05 -8.19 12.31
N LEU A 76 6.23 -7.61 12.20
CA LEU A 76 6.46 -6.27 11.69
C LEU A 76 7.56 -6.34 10.62
N GLY A 77 7.19 -5.99 9.40
CA GLY A 77 8.09 -5.95 8.26
C GLY A 77 8.10 -4.60 7.58
N MET A 78 9.12 -4.37 6.77
CA MET A 78 9.29 -3.16 5.99
C MET A 78 9.69 -3.53 4.57
N PHE A 79 9.09 -2.87 3.58
CA PHE A 79 9.60 -2.83 2.21
C PHE A 79 10.13 -1.43 1.92
N GLU A 80 11.27 -1.33 1.25
CA GLU A 80 11.59 -0.14 0.47
C GLU A 80 11.09 -0.38 -0.95
N ILE A 81 10.24 0.52 -1.44
CA ILE A 81 9.84 0.54 -2.84
C ILE A 81 10.37 1.79 -3.52
N SER A 82 10.59 1.65 -4.83
CA SER A 82 11.06 2.73 -5.67
C SER A 82 10.30 2.81 -6.98
N TYR A 83 10.11 4.04 -7.47
CA TYR A 83 9.53 4.33 -8.78
C TYR A 83 10.44 5.31 -9.51
N GLY A 84 10.77 4.99 -10.77
CA GLY A 84 11.62 5.82 -11.61
C GLY A 84 10.81 6.51 -12.69
N GLU A 85 11.03 7.81 -12.87
CA GLU A 85 10.44 8.58 -13.96
C GLU A 85 11.52 9.31 -14.74
N TRP A 86 11.35 9.40 -16.06
CA TRP A 86 12.22 10.22 -16.91
C TRP A 86 11.93 11.70 -16.70
N GLU A 87 12.96 12.46 -16.39
CA GLU A 87 12.92 13.91 -16.35
C GLU A 87 13.55 14.44 -17.64
N GLY A 88 12.71 14.80 -18.59
CA GLY A 88 13.14 15.15 -19.94
C GLY A 88 13.73 13.94 -20.68
N LEU A 89 14.91 14.13 -21.29
CA LEU A 89 15.58 13.10 -22.11
C LEU A 89 16.90 12.62 -21.51
N GLU A 90 17.35 13.21 -20.40
CA GLU A 90 18.74 13.07 -19.93
C GLU A 90 18.86 12.44 -18.55
N SER A 91 17.85 12.55 -17.69
CA SER A 91 17.89 12.04 -16.32
C SER A 91 16.69 11.18 -15.97
N VAL A 92 16.91 10.24 -15.05
CA VAL A 92 15.86 9.48 -14.38
C VAL A 92 15.85 9.90 -12.91
N VAL A 93 14.69 10.34 -12.43
CA VAL A 93 14.47 10.66 -11.02
C VAL A 93 13.86 9.44 -10.34
N MET A 94 14.43 9.08 -9.17
CA MET A 94 13.96 7.95 -8.38
C MET A 94 13.23 8.45 -7.14
N TYR A 95 11.96 8.10 -7.04
CA TYR A 95 11.12 8.30 -5.86
C TYR A 95 11.15 7.04 -5.00
N LYS A 96 11.22 7.21 -3.68
CA LYS A 96 11.31 6.11 -2.72
C LYS A 96 10.31 6.29 -1.59
N CYS A 97 9.77 5.19 -1.08
CA CYS A 97 9.08 5.19 0.20
C CYS A 97 9.28 3.87 0.93
N PHE A 98 9.00 3.91 2.23
CA PHE A 98 8.92 2.75 3.09
C PHE A 98 7.47 2.29 3.25
N ILE A 99 7.23 0.99 3.11
CA ILE A 99 5.94 0.35 3.35
C ILE A 99 6.07 -0.51 4.60
N GLN A 100 5.51 -0.05 5.71
CA GLN A 100 5.45 -0.78 6.97
C GLN A 100 4.25 -1.72 6.96
N VAL A 101 4.48 -3.02 7.15
CA VAL A 101 3.40 -4.02 7.20
C VAL A 101 3.39 -4.72 8.54
N GLN A 102 2.21 -4.93 9.10
CA GLN A 102 2.02 -5.59 10.39
C GLN A 102 1.01 -6.74 10.26
N GLY A 103 1.31 -7.87 10.90
CA GLY A 103 0.42 -9.04 10.95
C GLY A 103 1.04 -10.29 10.32
N LEU A 104 0.64 -11.45 10.86
CA LEU A 104 1.19 -12.76 10.47
C LEU A 104 0.92 -13.09 8.99
N GLU A 105 -0.08 -12.48 8.36
CA GLU A 105 -0.34 -12.60 6.93
C GLU A 105 0.83 -12.14 6.05
N PHE A 106 1.66 -11.21 6.54
CA PHE A 106 2.83 -10.68 5.81
C PHE A 106 4.12 -11.46 6.08
N ALA A 107 4.15 -12.30 7.13
CA ALA A 107 5.36 -13.03 7.54
C ALA A 107 5.91 -13.95 6.43
N SER A 108 5.02 -14.49 5.59
CA SER A 108 5.41 -15.32 4.46
C SER A 108 5.95 -14.51 3.26
N MET A 109 5.65 -13.21 3.20
CA MET A 109 6.07 -12.32 2.10
C MET A 109 7.51 -11.82 2.29
N ILE A 110 7.93 -11.61 3.54
CA ILE A 110 9.29 -11.14 3.90
C ILE A 110 9.98 -12.22 4.74
N PRO A 111 10.78 -13.11 4.13
CA PRO A 111 11.41 -14.19 4.85
C PRO A 111 12.60 -13.69 5.69
N VAL A 112 12.64 -14.11 6.97
CA VAL A 112 13.77 -13.85 7.90
C VAL A 112 15.10 -14.43 7.37
N ARG A 113 15.03 -15.53 6.62
CA ARG A 113 16.19 -16.17 5.96
C ARG A 113 15.79 -16.62 4.56
N ARG A 114 16.72 -16.55 3.60
CA ARG A 114 16.50 -17.16 2.28
C ARG A 114 16.24 -18.65 2.45
N SER A 115 15.02 -19.07 2.14
CA SER A 115 14.66 -20.49 2.07
C SER A 115 15.30 -21.12 0.85
N ARG A 116 15.74 -22.38 0.96
CA ARG A 116 16.20 -23.17 -0.19
C ARG A 116 15.04 -23.60 -1.10
N LYS A 117 13.82 -23.57 -0.59
CA LYS A 117 12.60 -23.83 -1.34
C LYS A 117 11.92 -22.50 -1.68
N PRO A 118 11.63 -22.21 -2.96
CA PRO A 118 10.91 -21.02 -3.35
C PRO A 118 9.57 -20.96 -2.62
N ASN A 119 9.29 -19.86 -1.94
CA ASN A 119 7.97 -19.60 -1.39
C ASN A 119 7.18 -18.73 -2.39
N PRO A 120 6.07 -19.20 -2.96
CA PRO A 120 5.26 -18.39 -3.89
C PRO A 120 4.75 -17.07 -3.29
N ALA A 121 4.58 -16.99 -1.97
CA ALA A 121 4.16 -15.77 -1.28
C ALA A 121 5.30 -14.75 -1.10
N GLU A 122 6.56 -15.19 -1.15
CA GLU A 122 7.74 -14.34 -0.94
C GLU A 122 7.81 -13.23 -1.99
N ILE A 123 7.94 -11.98 -1.54
CA ILE A 123 8.18 -10.82 -2.40
C ILE A 123 9.68 -10.59 -2.46
N SER A 124 10.30 -11.03 -3.56
CA SER A 124 11.74 -10.87 -3.81
C SER A 124 12.11 -9.43 -4.15
N LEU A 125 13.40 -9.10 -4.05
CA LEU A 125 13.91 -7.84 -4.60
C LEU A 125 13.62 -7.76 -6.11
N ASN A 126 13.50 -6.54 -6.62
CA ASN A 126 13.13 -6.23 -8.01
C ASN A 126 11.73 -6.75 -8.42
N THR A 127 10.88 -7.10 -7.44
CA THR A 127 9.48 -7.43 -7.71
C THR A 127 8.66 -6.15 -7.77
N HIS A 128 7.81 -6.02 -8.78
CA HIS A 128 6.81 -4.95 -8.84
C HIS A 128 5.62 -5.33 -7.94
N ILE A 129 5.25 -4.43 -7.04
CA ILE A 129 4.15 -4.66 -6.09
C ILE A 129 3.12 -3.55 -6.15
N LEU A 130 1.87 -3.90 -5.84
CA LEU A 130 0.78 -2.98 -5.53
C LEU A 130 0.54 -3.02 -4.02
N VAL A 131 0.38 -1.84 -3.44
CA VAL A 131 0.14 -1.63 -2.02
C VAL A 131 -1.14 -0.83 -1.85
N LEU A 132 -2.06 -1.34 -1.04
CA LEU A 132 -3.11 -0.54 -0.43
C LEU A 132 -2.61 -0.11 0.94
N GLY A 133 -2.50 1.19 1.18
CA GLY A 133 -1.89 1.72 2.39
C GLY A 133 -2.52 3.01 2.89
N ARG A 134 -2.03 3.52 4.01
CA ARG A 134 -2.31 4.88 4.51
C ARG A 134 -1.02 5.59 4.80
N TYR A 135 -0.97 6.90 4.54
CA TYR A 135 0.19 7.70 4.89
C TYR A 135 0.36 7.76 6.41
N LEU A 136 1.54 7.34 6.91
CA LEU A 136 1.85 7.31 8.34
C LEU A 136 2.73 8.50 8.74
N GLY A 137 3.53 9.03 7.81
CA GLY A 137 4.45 10.13 8.05
C GLY A 137 5.67 10.03 7.17
N TYR A 138 6.80 10.57 7.62
CA TYR A 138 8.09 10.40 6.97
C TYR A 138 9.17 10.15 8.02
N THR A 139 10.24 9.50 7.60
CA THR A 139 11.50 9.41 8.36
C THR A 139 12.56 10.25 7.66
N GLU A 140 13.68 10.49 8.34
CA GLU A 140 14.88 11.07 7.73
C GLU A 140 15.98 10.00 7.66
N ASP A 141 16.73 9.98 6.57
CA ASP A 141 17.95 9.16 6.46
C ASP A 141 19.16 9.88 7.09
N GLU A 142 20.34 9.25 6.99
CA GLU A 142 21.58 9.80 7.57
C GLU A 142 21.97 11.16 6.96
N ASP A 143 21.53 11.44 5.72
CA ASP A 143 21.77 12.69 5.00
C ASP A 143 20.66 13.74 5.25
N GLY A 144 19.67 13.42 6.10
CA GLY A 144 18.53 14.28 6.39
C GLY A 144 17.48 14.33 5.28
N LYS A 145 17.57 13.44 4.28
CA LYS A 145 16.56 13.32 3.24
C LYS A 145 15.32 12.67 3.82
N LYS A 146 14.16 13.28 3.56
CA LYS A 146 12.88 12.77 4.03
C LYS A 146 12.39 11.64 3.14
N ILE A 147 11.97 10.53 3.76
CA ILE A 147 11.45 9.36 3.07
C ILE A 147 10.04 9.09 3.61
N PRO A 148 9.00 9.15 2.77
CA PRO A 148 7.64 8.83 3.18
C PRO A 148 7.52 7.40 3.73
N VAL A 149 6.66 7.24 4.74
CA VAL A 149 6.32 5.97 5.36
C VAL A 149 4.83 5.74 5.21
N ILE A 150 4.48 4.59 4.64
CA ILE A 150 3.11 4.15 4.40
C ILE A 150 2.85 2.91 5.25
N GLU A 151 1.73 2.90 5.96
CA GLU A 151 1.21 1.70 6.59
C GLU A 151 0.50 0.84 5.53
N GLY A 152 1.04 -0.33 5.24
CA GLY A 152 0.53 -1.25 4.23
C GLY A 152 -0.50 -2.22 4.80
N TYR A 153 -1.72 -2.18 4.27
CA TYR A 153 -2.85 -3.04 4.66
C TYR A 153 -3.03 -4.24 3.74
N LYS A 154 -2.69 -4.08 2.45
CA LYS A 154 -2.62 -5.18 1.48
C LYS A 154 -1.43 -4.97 0.56
N VAL A 155 -0.72 -6.04 0.27
CA VAL A 155 0.38 -6.06 -0.68
C VAL A 155 0.18 -7.24 -1.63
N ARG A 156 0.37 -7.01 -2.93
CA ARG A 156 0.40 -8.07 -3.93
C ARG A 156 1.46 -7.78 -4.99
N LYS A 157 1.93 -8.84 -5.64
CA LYS A 157 2.80 -8.72 -6.82
C LYS A 157 1.97 -8.30 -8.03
N ILE A 158 2.54 -7.46 -8.90
CA ILE A 158 2.01 -7.15 -10.23
C ILE A 158 3.02 -7.72 -11.22
N ASN A 159 2.54 -8.50 -12.17
CA ASN A 159 3.37 -9.08 -13.23
C ASN A 159 3.21 -8.27 -14.52
#